data_AF-A0A351GH42-F1
#
_entry.id   AF-A0A351GH42-F1
#
_cell.length_a   1.000
_cell.length_b   1.000
_cell.length_c   1.000
_cell.angle_alpha   90.00
_cell.angle_beta   90.00
_cell.angle_gamma   90.00
#
_symmetry.space_group_name_H-M   'P 1'
#
loop_
_entity.id
_entity.type
_entity.pdbx_description
1 polymer ?
#
loop_
_entity_poly.entity_id
_entity_poly.type
_entity_poly.pdbx_seq_one_letter_code
_entity_poly.pdbx_strand_id
1 'polypeptide(L)' 'QAVSDRSDGKWSLSSLTFPHHMVRTVFLEQLYRGFTLLKGEKYHND' A
#
# COMPACT_ATOMS: atom_id res chain seq x y z
N GLN A 1 -10.54 20.33 -10.81
CA GLN A 1 -9.33 20.24 -9.95
C GLN A 1 -8.69 18.88 -10.18
N ALA A 2 -7.37 18.80 -10.37
CA ALA A 2 -6.72 17.52 -10.61
C ALA A 2 -6.78 16.66 -9.34
N VAL A 3 -6.83 15.34 -9.48
CA VAL A 3 -6.86 14.41 -8.34
C VAL A 3 -5.66 14.63 -7.41
N SER A 4 -4.51 15.03 -7.97
CA SER A 4 -3.29 15.33 -7.21
C SER A 4 -3.39 16.60 -6.35
N ASP A 5 -4.21 17.59 -6.74
CA ASP A 5 -4.35 18.83 -5.97
C ASP A 5 -5.29 18.66 -4.77
N ARG A 6 -6.16 17.64 -4.81
CA ARG A 6 -7.12 17.32 -3.74
C ARG A 6 -6.53 16.36 -2.71
N SER A 7 -5.47 15.62 -3.01
CA SER A 7 -4.94 14.60 -2.11
C SER A 7 -4.17 15.22 -0.94
N ASP A 8 -4.42 14.75 0.28
CA ASP A 8 -3.69 15.19 1.49
C ASP A 8 -2.25 14.67 1.54
N GLY A 9 -1.93 13.67 0.73
CA GLY A 9 -0.58 13.11 0.61
C GLY A 9 -0.42 12.22 -0.60
N LYS A 10 0.85 12.00 -0.99
CA LYS A 10 1.23 11.13 -2.11
C LYS A 10 2.20 10.07 -1.61
N TRP A 11 1.80 8.80 -1.71
CA TRP A 11 2.65 7.67 -1.34
C TRP A 11 3.18 6.97 -2.59
N SER A 12 4.46 6.61 -2.55
CA SER A 12 5.08 5.79 -3.59
C SER A 12 5.08 4.33 -3.14
N LEU A 13 4.53 3.44 -3.97
CA LEU A 13 4.58 1.99 -3.72
C LEU A 13 5.97 1.40 -4.03
N SER A 14 6.69 2.01 -4.97
CA SER A 14 8.04 1.61 -5.41
C SER A 14 8.63 2.68 -6.34
N SER A 15 9.93 2.60 -6.64
CA SER A 15 10.54 3.33 -7.75
C SER A 15 10.17 2.76 -9.14
N LEU A 16 9.56 1.58 -9.18
CA LEU A 16 9.12 0.90 -10.41
C LEU A 16 7.74 1.38 -10.89
N THR A 17 7.50 1.22 -12.19
CA THR A 17 6.15 1.40 -12.77
C THR A 17 5.42 0.06 -12.80
N PHE A 18 4.34 -0.06 -12.04
CA PHE A 18 3.53 -1.27 -12.01
C PHE A 18 2.43 -1.27 -13.09
N PRO A 19 2.08 -2.43 -13.65
CA PRO A 19 0.84 -2.60 -14.39
C PRO A 19 -0.37 -2.24 -13.52
N HIS A 20 -1.37 -1.57 -14.09
CA HIS A 20 -2.51 -1.05 -13.32
C HIS A 20 -3.24 -2.13 -12.48
N HIS A 21 -3.35 -3.36 -12.99
CA HIS A 21 -4.01 -4.46 -12.28
C HIS A 21 -3.23 -4.92 -11.04
N MET A 22 -1.90 -4.82 -11.05
CA MET A 22 -1.05 -5.23 -9.93
C MET A 22 -1.09 -4.24 -8.76
N VAL A 23 -1.23 -2.94 -9.05
CA VAL A 23 -1.22 -1.87 -8.04
C VAL A 23 -2.21 -2.16 -6.91
N ARG A 24 -3.40 -2.69 -7.23
CA ARG A 24 -4.44 -3.02 -6.26
C ARG A 24 -4.01 -4.14 -5.32
N THR A 25 -3.47 -5.23 -5.86
CA THR A 25 -3.04 -6.39 -5.08
C THR A 25 -1.89 -6.03 -4.14
N VAL A 26 -0.88 -5.33 -4.66
CA VAL A 26 0.29 -4.91 -3.87
C VAL A 26 -0.14 -3.96 -2.76
N PHE A 27 -0.93 -2.93 -3.07
CA PHE A 27 -1.38 -1.97 -2.06
C PHE A 27 -2.24 -2.63 -0.97
N LEU A 28 -3.14 -3.54 -1.35
CA LEU A 28 -4.00 -4.25 -0.39
C LEU A 28 -3.18 -5.14 0.56
N GLU A 29 -2.17 -5.84 0.04
CA GLU A 29 -1.28 -6.66 0.87
C GLU A 29 -0.51 -5.81 1.87
N GLN A 30 0.00 -4.64 1.46
CA GLN A 30 0.72 -3.73 2.35
C GLN A 30 -0.20 -3.15 3.44
N LEU A 31 -1.45 -2.84 3.11
CA LEU A 31 -2.45 -2.42 4.11
C LEU A 31 -2.74 -3.56 5.09
N TYR A 32 -2.99 -4.77 4.60
CA TYR A 32 -3.21 -5.95 5.44
C TYR A 32 -2.03 -6.16 6.40
N ARG A 33 -0.81 -6.16 5.88
CA ARG A 33 0.43 -6.28 6.67
C ARG A 33 0.51 -5.20 7.75
N GLY A 34 0.24 -3.94 7.39
CA GLY A 34 0.23 -2.83 8.34
C GLY A 34 -0.74 -3.07 9.49
N PHE A 35 -1.97 -3.51 9.20
CA PHE A 35 -2.95 -3.83 10.25
C PHE A 35 -2.57 -5.05 11.08
N THR A 36 -2.03 -6.11 10.49
CA THR A 36 -1.56 -7.29 11.22
C THR A 36 -0.44 -6.92 12.21
N LEU A 37 0.52 -6.09 11.79
CA LEU A 37 1.58 -5.58 12.66
C LEU A 37 1.02 -4.74 13.81
N LEU A 38 0.06 -3.84 13.52
CA LEU A 38 -0.58 -3.01 14.55
C LEU A 38 -1.38 -3.83 15.57
N LYS A 39 -1.91 -4.99 15.18
CA LYS A 39 -2.60 -5.92 16.09
C LYS A 39 -1.64 -6.78 16.94
N GLY A 40 -0.34 -6.72 16.68
CA GLY A 40 0.64 -7.60 17.33
C GLY A 40 0.52 -9.07 16.90
N GLU A 41 -0.17 -9.34 15.79
CA GLU A 41 -0.25 -10.68 15.20
C GLU A 41 1.06 -10.98 14.46
N LYS A 42 1.53 -12.23 14.53
CA LYS A 42 2.71 -12.67 13.78
C LYS A 42 2.39 -12.67 12.29
N TYR A 43 2.81 -11.60 11.60
CA TYR A 43 2.73 -11.52 10.16
C TYR A 43 3.87 -12.33 9.49
N HIS A 44 5.05 -12.36 10.10
CA HIS A 44 6.19 -13.18 9.65
C HIS A 44 6.22 -14.48 10.45
N ASN A 45 6.09 -15.60 9.72
CA ASN A 45 6.30 -16.94 10.26
C ASN A 45 7.81 -17.22 10.22
N ASP A 46 8.52 -16.74 11.24
CA ASP A 46 9.85 -17.24 11.62
C ASP A 46 9.71 -18.18 12.83
#